data_AF-A0A7X0LSD4-F1
#
_entry.id   AF-A0A7X0LSD4-F1
#
_cell.length_a   1.000
_cell.length_b   1.000
_cell.length_c   1.000
_cell.angle_alpha   90.00
_cell.angle_beta   90.00
_cell.angle_gamma   90.00
#
_symmetry.space_group_name_H-M   'P 1'
#
loop_
_entity.id
_entity.type
_entity.pdbx_description
1 polymer ?
#
loop_
_entity_poly.entity_id
_entity_poly.type
_entity_poly.pdbx_seq_one_letter_code
_entity_poly.pdbx_strand_id
1 'polypeptide(L)'
;MSTDDDGSASRLVTRREAEPLLGYARGSLKSVMQQQRGRWPDPVACRAKGRALLWDLDALRAVARHGGTGSRRPSGADADGLVTCLSCGHRFRSLGPHLARAHQVTAAEYRAEHRLPATTALMATDVRAALAQSTASAMSEDPEFVARMRAATPSQQELARRSAEARAGTDDLPAVRAARAAGARRSLPAARQARGAALEAKAHTAGFESMAAAIDATRHLPSRAAATRIGVGASTVKRWRQLSGHG
;
A
#
# COMPACT_ATOMS: atom_id res chain seq x y z
N MET A 1 42.27 6.14 -39.11
CA MET A 1 41.13 6.32 -38.18
C MET A 1 39.86 6.12 -38.99
N SER A 2 39.45 4.86 -39.14
CA SER A 2 38.19 4.51 -39.80
C SER A 2 37.09 4.56 -38.76
N THR A 3 36.19 5.53 -38.90
CA THR A 3 34.89 5.49 -38.24
C THR A 3 34.05 4.49 -39.02
N ASP A 4 34.05 3.24 -38.58
CA ASP A 4 33.02 2.28 -38.94
C ASP A 4 31.71 2.80 -38.34
N ASP A 5 31.04 3.65 -39.10
CA ASP A 5 29.64 4.02 -38.93
C ASP A 5 28.84 2.76 -39.27
N ASP A 6 28.81 1.81 -38.34
CA ASP A 6 27.93 0.66 -38.35
C ASP A 6 26.51 1.21 -38.22
N GLY A 7 25.97 1.61 -39.37
CA GLY A 7 24.58 1.97 -39.59
C GLY A 7 23.71 0.77 -39.29
N SER A 8 23.60 0.44 -38.00
CA SER A 8 22.72 -0.55 -37.44
C SER A 8 21.31 -0.06 -37.70
N ALA A 9 20.79 -0.37 -38.89
CA ALA A 9 19.49 0.06 -39.36
C ALA A 9 18.46 -0.25 -38.28
N SER A 10 17.90 0.81 -37.69
CA SER A 10 16.99 0.69 -36.57
C SER A 10 15.88 -0.30 -36.88
N ARG A 11 15.76 -1.33 -36.05
CA ARG A 11 14.79 -2.41 -36.29
C ARG A 11 13.37 -1.88 -36.11
N LEU A 12 12.59 -1.89 -37.20
CA LEU A 12 11.17 -1.55 -37.15
C LEU A 12 10.37 -2.70 -36.56
N VAL A 13 9.59 -2.40 -35.52
CA VAL A 13 8.76 -3.37 -34.81
C VAL A 13 7.35 -2.84 -34.62
N THR A 14 6.37 -3.74 -34.63
CA THR A 14 5.04 -3.42 -34.10
C THR A 14 5.12 -3.29 -32.58
N ARG A 15 4.20 -2.54 -31.98
CA ARG A 15 4.09 -2.45 -30.52
C ARG A 15 4.05 -3.82 -29.83
N ARG A 16 3.35 -4.80 -30.41
CA ARG A 16 3.23 -6.15 -29.85
C ARG A 16 4.55 -6.93 -29.91
N GLU A 17 5.35 -6.74 -30.95
CA GLU A 17 6.70 -7.31 -31.06
C GLU A 17 7.67 -6.60 -30.09
N ALA A 18 7.48 -5.30 -29.84
CA ALA A 18 8.31 -4.52 -28.92
C ALA A 18 8.11 -4.88 -27.44
N GLU A 19 6.90 -5.28 -27.04
CA GLU A 19 6.56 -5.62 -25.65
C GLU A 19 7.58 -6.53 -24.94
N PRO A 20 7.85 -7.76 -25.42
CA PRO A 20 8.82 -8.65 -24.79
C PRO A 20 10.25 -8.09 -24.84
N LEU A 21 10.62 -7.37 -25.91
CA LEU A 21 11.95 -6.78 -26.10
C LEU A 21 12.24 -5.63 -25.10
N LEU A 22 11.17 -5.01 -24.59
CA LEU A 22 11.22 -3.92 -23.64
C LEU A 22 10.83 -4.37 -22.21
N GLY A 23 10.61 -5.68 -22.01
CA GLY A 23 10.21 -6.25 -20.73
C GLY A 23 8.78 -5.94 -20.30
N TYR A 24 7.90 -5.48 -21.20
CA TYR A 24 6.47 -5.33 -20.90
C TYR A 24 5.72 -6.64 -21.12
N ALA A 25 4.78 -6.93 -20.23
CA ALA A 25 3.81 -7.99 -20.47
C ALA A 25 2.87 -7.64 -21.63
N ARG A 26 2.30 -8.67 -22.25
CA ARG A 26 1.40 -8.53 -23.39
C ARG A 26 0.26 -7.54 -23.10
N GLY A 27 0.11 -6.53 -23.95
CA GLY A 27 -0.88 -5.46 -23.84
C GLY A 27 -0.54 -4.32 -22.88
N SER A 28 0.50 -4.45 -22.04
CA SER A 28 0.84 -3.43 -21.03
C SER A 28 1.45 -2.18 -21.68
N LEU A 29 2.30 -2.36 -22.69
CA LEU A 29 2.90 -1.24 -23.42
C LEU A 29 1.84 -0.34 -24.06
N LYS A 30 0.76 -0.94 -24.61
CA LYS A 30 -0.39 -0.18 -25.13
C LYS A 30 -0.95 0.78 -24.09
N SER A 31 -1.23 0.28 -22.88
CA SER A 31 -1.82 1.10 -21.82
C SER A 31 -0.88 2.21 -21.38
N VAL A 32 0.40 1.93 -21.21
CA VAL A 32 1.41 2.93 -20.82
C VAL A 32 1.52 4.03 -21.88
N MET A 33 1.60 3.66 -23.17
CA MET A 33 1.64 4.62 -24.26
C MET A 33 0.39 5.52 -24.32
N GLN A 34 -0.79 4.96 -24.03
CA GLN A 34 -2.04 5.72 -24.01
C GLN A 34 -2.15 6.67 -22.81
N GLN A 35 -1.58 6.31 -21.67
CA GLN A 35 -1.58 7.14 -20.47
C GLN A 35 -0.55 8.25 -20.54
N GLN A 36 0.58 8.00 -21.19
CA GLN A 36 1.72 8.91 -21.28
C GLN A 36 1.86 9.44 -22.71
N ARG A 37 0.75 9.96 -23.26
CA ARG A 37 0.75 10.59 -24.58
C ARG A 37 1.78 11.73 -24.62
N GLY A 38 2.54 11.81 -25.71
CA GLY A 38 3.62 12.78 -25.88
C GLY A 38 4.98 12.35 -25.33
N ARG A 39 5.07 11.27 -24.51
CA ARG A 39 6.36 10.70 -24.09
C ARG A 39 6.96 9.77 -25.16
N TRP A 40 6.10 9.02 -25.84
CA TRP A 40 6.51 7.95 -26.76
C TRP A 40 6.72 8.48 -28.17
N PRO A 41 7.69 7.95 -28.94
CA PRO A 41 7.90 8.37 -30.31
C PRO A 41 6.69 8.04 -31.17
N ASP A 42 6.45 8.88 -32.17
CA ASP A 42 5.45 8.61 -33.19
C ASP A 42 5.82 7.38 -34.01
N PRO A 43 4.83 6.63 -34.53
CA PRO A 43 5.09 5.54 -35.45
C PRO A 43 5.79 6.05 -36.71
N VAL A 44 6.90 5.43 -37.07
CA VAL A 44 7.73 5.83 -38.22
C VAL A 44 7.23 5.26 -39.54
N ALA A 45 6.40 4.20 -39.48
CA ALA A 45 5.81 3.58 -40.65
C ALA A 45 4.51 2.84 -40.30
N CYS A 46 3.81 2.37 -41.33
CA CYS A 46 2.64 1.51 -41.20
C CYS A 46 2.75 0.33 -42.17
N ARG A 47 2.50 -0.91 -41.70
CA ARG A 47 2.40 -2.08 -42.60
C ARG A 47 1.13 -1.96 -43.42
N ALA A 48 1.28 -1.93 -44.75
CA ALA A 48 0.16 -1.87 -45.70
C ALA A 48 -0.87 -2.99 -45.46
N LYS A 49 -0.38 -4.21 -45.18
CA LYS A 49 -1.22 -5.36 -44.83
C LYS A 49 -1.48 -5.37 -43.32
N GLY A 50 -2.73 -5.09 -42.93
CA GLY A 50 -3.19 -5.15 -41.54
C GLY A 50 -3.11 -3.84 -40.74
N ARG A 51 -2.70 -2.73 -41.35
CA ARG A 51 -2.66 -1.38 -40.74
C ARG A 51 -1.94 -1.33 -39.39
N ALA A 52 -0.90 -2.16 -39.24
CA ALA A 52 -0.11 -2.20 -38.04
C ALA A 52 0.93 -1.08 -38.09
N LEU A 53 0.84 -0.16 -37.13
CA LEU A 53 1.85 0.87 -36.92
C LEU A 53 3.19 0.22 -36.54
N LEU A 54 4.27 0.81 -37.05
CA LEU A 54 5.65 0.40 -36.80
C LEU A 54 6.39 1.51 -36.10
N TRP A 55 7.22 1.12 -35.15
CA TRP A 55 8.07 1.99 -34.36
C TRP A 55 9.52 1.56 -34.52
N ASP A 56 10.39 2.55 -34.41
CA ASP A 56 11.82 2.34 -34.21
C ASP A 56 12.06 1.73 -32.83
N LEU A 57 12.65 0.53 -32.78
CA LEU A 57 12.88 -0.19 -31.52
C LEU A 57 13.84 0.55 -30.59
N ASP A 58 14.85 1.23 -31.12
CA ASP A 58 15.86 1.89 -30.30
C ASP A 58 15.34 3.21 -29.72
N ALA A 59 14.50 3.93 -30.48
CA ALA A 59 13.72 5.04 -29.96
C ALA A 59 12.77 4.59 -28.82
N LEU A 60 12.08 3.45 -28.99
CA LEU A 60 11.25 2.88 -27.92
C LEU A 60 12.09 2.49 -26.69
N ARG A 61 13.27 1.89 -26.88
CA ARG A 61 14.18 1.51 -25.79
C ARG A 61 14.69 2.72 -25.03
N ALA A 62 15.08 3.78 -25.73
CA ALA A 62 15.55 5.02 -25.11
C ALA A 62 14.49 5.54 -24.12
N VAL A 63 13.25 5.68 -24.57
CA VAL A 63 12.13 6.14 -23.73
C VAL A 63 11.83 5.17 -22.58
N ALA A 64 11.85 3.86 -22.83
CA ALA A 64 11.58 2.85 -21.80
C ALA A 64 12.66 2.77 -20.71
N ARG A 65 13.94 2.94 -21.07
CA ARG A 65 15.09 2.91 -20.13
C ARG A 65 15.08 4.06 -19.13
N HIS A 66 14.58 5.23 -19.54
CA HIS A 66 14.36 6.35 -18.62
C HIS A 66 13.31 6.06 -17.52
N GLY A 67 12.68 4.88 -17.56
CA GLY A 67 11.76 4.42 -16.53
C GLY A 67 12.35 3.50 -15.44
N GLY A 68 13.64 3.15 -15.46
CA GLY A 68 14.13 2.15 -14.49
C GLY A 68 15.62 2.11 -14.22
N THR A 69 16.00 2.49 -13.00
CA THR A 69 16.71 1.59 -12.07
C THR A 69 16.33 2.00 -10.65
N GLY A 70 15.66 1.11 -9.92
CA GLY A 70 15.37 1.32 -8.50
C GLY A 70 14.04 2.02 -8.20
N SER A 71 12.92 1.34 -8.42
CA SER A 71 11.72 1.66 -7.63
C SER A 71 11.96 1.21 -6.19
N ARG A 72 12.59 2.10 -5.42
CA ARG A 72 12.52 2.12 -3.97
C ARG A 72 11.24 2.87 -3.53
N ARG A 73 10.20 2.91 -4.38
CA ARG A 73 8.93 3.56 -4.05
C ARG A 73 8.12 2.62 -3.16
N PRO A 74 7.49 3.12 -2.09
CA PRO A 74 6.66 2.31 -1.19
C PRO A 74 5.50 1.58 -1.87
N SER A 75 5.15 1.98 -3.11
CA SER A 75 4.01 1.45 -3.87
C SER A 75 4.31 0.22 -4.71
N GLY A 76 5.58 -0.20 -4.86
CA GLY A 76 5.96 -1.37 -5.66
C GLY A 76 5.87 -1.21 -7.19
N ALA A 77 5.44 -0.04 -7.67
CA ALA A 77 5.34 0.29 -9.09
C ALA A 77 6.59 1.06 -9.59
N ASP A 78 6.99 0.84 -10.84
CA ASP A 78 8.09 1.52 -11.54
C ASP A 78 7.69 2.92 -12.04
N ALA A 79 8.57 3.59 -12.80
CA ALA A 79 8.28 4.91 -13.33
C ALA A 79 7.13 4.93 -14.37
N ASP A 80 6.83 3.77 -14.97
CA ASP A 80 5.70 3.61 -15.88
C ASP A 80 4.41 3.27 -15.11
N GLY A 81 4.47 3.20 -13.78
CA GLY A 81 3.36 2.84 -12.92
C GLY A 81 3.07 1.34 -12.88
N LEU A 82 3.89 0.51 -13.52
CA LEU A 82 3.74 -0.94 -13.61
C LEU A 82 4.48 -1.66 -12.48
N VAL A 83 4.07 -2.88 -12.16
CA VAL A 83 4.76 -3.71 -11.16
C VAL A 83 5.63 -4.73 -11.90
N THR A 84 6.89 -4.83 -11.48
CA THR A 84 7.84 -5.80 -12.02
C THR A 84 7.73 -7.11 -11.27
N CYS A 85 7.60 -8.23 -12.00
CA CYS A 85 7.77 -9.55 -11.44
C CYS A 85 9.25 -9.79 -11.15
N LEU A 86 9.59 -10.12 -9.91
CA LEU A 86 10.96 -10.34 -9.43
C LEU A 86 11.50 -11.70 -9.88
N SER A 87 10.62 -12.65 -10.21
CA SER A 87 11.01 -13.97 -10.72
C SER A 87 11.40 -13.96 -12.21
N CYS A 88 10.74 -13.12 -13.04
CA CYS A 88 10.99 -13.10 -14.50
C CYS A 88 11.40 -11.73 -15.08
N GLY A 89 11.43 -10.67 -14.28
CA GLY A 89 11.81 -9.31 -14.71
C GLY A 89 10.79 -8.58 -15.58
N HIS A 90 9.69 -9.23 -15.98
CA HIS A 90 8.65 -8.59 -16.79
C HIS A 90 7.76 -7.65 -15.99
N ARG A 91 7.19 -6.66 -16.69
CA ARG A 91 6.37 -5.59 -16.10
C ARG A 91 4.90 -5.74 -16.42
N PHE A 92 4.06 -5.66 -15.39
CA PHE A 92 2.64 -5.98 -15.45
C PHE A 92 1.77 -4.91 -14.79
N ARG A 93 0.52 -4.83 -15.26
CA ARG A 93 -0.53 -4.05 -14.57
C ARG A 93 -1.08 -4.76 -13.33
N SER A 94 -1.04 -6.08 -13.29
CA SER A 94 -1.40 -6.91 -12.14
C SER A 94 -0.60 -8.20 -12.19
N LEU A 95 0.12 -8.51 -11.11
CA LEU A 95 0.87 -9.76 -11.01
C LEU A 95 -0.05 -10.94 -10.67
N GLY A 96 -1.22 -10.75 -10.06
CA GLY A 96 -2.08 -11.85 -9.61
C GLY A 96 -2.33 -12.94 -10.67
N PRO A 97 -2.92 -12.58 -11.84
CA PRO A 97 -3.12 -13.53 -12.93
C PRO A 97 -1.81 -14.09 -13.53
N HIS A 98 -0.72 -13.31 -13.49
CA HIS A 98 0.57 -13.73 -13.98
C HIS A 98 1.22 -14.77 -13.07
N LEU A 99 1.25 -14.54 -11.76
CA LEU A 99 1.77 -15.46 -10.76
C LEU A 99 1.07 -16.82 -10.85
N ALA A 100 -0.26 -16.82 -10.94
CA ALA A 100 -1.04 -18.05 -11.07
C ALA A 100 -0.70 -18.86 -12.33
N ARG A 101 -0.46 -18.20 -13.47
CA ARG A 101 -0.25 -18.87 -14.77
C ARG A 101 1.21 -19.23 -15.04
N ALA A 102 2.14 -18.36 -14.68
CA ALA A 102 3.55 -18.47 -15.05
C ALA A 102 4.42 -19.05 -13.93
N HIS A 103 4.05 -18.80 -12.67
CA HIS A 103 4.84 -19.19 -11.51
C HIS A 103 4.12 -20.20 -10.61
N GLN A 104 2.82 -20.43 -10.82
CA GLN A 104 1.98 -21.34 -10.03
C GLN A 104 2.05 -21.07 -8.51
N VAL A 105 2.29 -19.82 -8.14
CA VAL A 105 2.32 -19.36 -6.73
C VAL A 105 1.20 -18.37 -6.47
N THR A 106 0.75 -18.35 -5.22
CA THR A 106 -0.16 -17.34 -4.71
C THR A 106 0.56 -16.02 -4.45
N ALA A 107 -0.21 -14.94 -4.31
CA ALA A 107 0.33 -13.63 -3.93
C ALA A 107 0.96 -13.61 -2.54
N ALA A 108 0.56 -14.52 -1.63
CA ALA A 108 1.15 -14.61 -0.29
C ALA A 108 2.51 -15.30 -0.35
N GLU A 109 2.59 -16.44 -1.02
CA GLU A 109 3.84 -17.18 -1.24
C GLU A 109 4.87 -16.33 -1.97
N TYR A 110 4.47 -15.66 -3.05
CA TYR A 110 5.36 -14.76 -3.80
C TYR A 110 5.93 -13.63 -2.92
N ARG A 111 5.13 -13.05 -2.02
CA ARG A 111 5.64 -12.03 -1.09
C ARG A 111 6.62 -12.62 -0.08
N ALA A 112 6.35 -13.80 0.43
CA ALA A 112 7.25 -14.49 1.35
C ALA A 112 8.59 -14.83 0.67
N GLU A 113 8.53 -15.42 -0.52
CA GLU A 113 9.70 -15.78 -1.34
C GLU A 113 10.61 -14.57 -1.60
N HIS A 114 10.02 -13.43 -1.97
CA HIS A 114 10.76 -12.21 -2.30
C HIS A 114 10.95 -11.24 -1.11
N ARG A 115 10.66 -11.69 0.12
CA ARG A 115 10.73 -10.88 1.35
C ARG A 115 10.04 -9.51 1.23
N LEU A 116 8.89 -9.49 0.57
CA LEU A 116 8.05 -8.31 0.41
C LEU A 116 7.10 -8.19 1.60
N PRO A 117 6.89 -6.99 2.18
CA PRO A 117 5.83 -6.76 3.15
C PRO A 117 4.47 -7.29 2.67
N ALA A 118 3.66 -7.86 3.56
CA ALA A 118 2.31 -8.35 3.22
C ALA A 118 1.43 -7.29 2.51
N THR A 119 1.65 -6.01 2.85
CA THR A 119 0.93 -4.87 2.26
C THR A 119 1.49 -4.40 0.92
N THR A 120 2.55 -5.03 0.41
CA THR A 120 3.13 -4.69 -0.89
C THR A 120 2.09 -4.92 -1.98
N ALA A 121 1.82 -3.85 -2.73
CA ALA A 121 0.93 -3.90 -3.87
C ALA A 121 1.57 -4.70 -5.00
N LEU A 122 0.84 -5.70 -5.49
CA LEU A 122 1.22 -6.50 -6.65
C LEU A 122 0.44 -6.08 -7.91
N MET A 123 0.03 -4.81 -7.94
CA MET A 123 -0.77 -4.19 -9.01
C MET A 123 -0.31 -2.77 -9.26
N ALA A 124 -0.45 -2.34 -10.51
CA ALA A 124 -0.12 -1.00 -10.95
C ALA A 124 -0.94 0.06 -10.23
N THR A 125 -0.38 1.28 -10.15
CA THR A 125 -0.94 2.36 -9.33
C THR A 125 -2.32 2.81 -9.84
N ASP A 126 -2.47 2.89 -11.15
CA ASP A 126 -3.72 3.24 -11.83
C ASP A 126 -4.80 2.18 -11.64
N VAL A 127 -4.45 0.89 -11.71
CA VAL A 127 -5.38 -0.22 -11.48
C VAL A 127 -5.89 -0.19 -10.03
N ARG A 128 -5.00 0.10 -9.07
CA ARG A 128 -5.38 0.28 -7.67
C ARG A 128 -6.33 1.46 -7.49
N ALA A 129 -6.04 2.60 -8.11
CA ALA A 129 -6.88 3.78 -8.02
C ALA A 129 -8.27 3.51 -8.61
N ALA A 130 -8.34 2.89 -9.79
CA ALA A 130 -9.59 2.52 -10.44
C ALA A 130 -10.41 1.53 -9.60
N LEU A 131 -9.76 0.52 -8.99
CA LEU A 131 -10.45 -0.43 -8.11
C LEU A 131 -10.98 0.26 -6.84
N ALA A 132 -10.19 1.14 -6.23
CA ALA A 132 -10.61 1.92 -5.06
C ALA A 132 -11.83 2.81 -5.39
N GLN A 133 -11.78 3.51 -6.53
CA GLN A 133 -12.90 4.34 -6.99
C GLN A 133 -14.15 3.50 -7.28
N SER A 134 -14.01 2.40 -8.01
CA SER A 134 -15.13 1.48 -8.30
C SER A 134 -15.74 0.91 -7.03
N THR A 135 -14.92 0.55 -6.04
CA THR A 135 -15.41 0.07 -4.73
C THR A 135 -16.15 1.18 -3.99
N ALA A 136 -15.61 2.41 -3.98
CA ALA A 136 -16.26 3.55 -3.33
C ALA A 136 -17.60 3.90 -3.99
N SER A 137 -17.66 3.91 -5.32
CA SER A 137 -18.91 4.10 -6.07
C SER A 137 -19.93 3.01 -5.75
N ALA A 138 -19.54 1.74 -5.81
CA ALA A 138 -20.43 0.62 -5.47
C ALA A 138 -20.98 0.71 -4.04
N MET A 139 -20.15 1.12 -3.06
CA MET A 139 -20.58 1.34 -1.69
C MET A 139 -21.54 2.54 -1.52
N SER A 140 -21.41 3.56 -2.37
CA SER A 140 -22.27 4.73 -2.35
C SER A 140 -23.61 4.49 -3.05
N GLU A 141 -23.62 3.69 -4.11
CA GLU A 141 -24.78 3.43 -4.96
C GLU A 141 -25.68 2.32 -4.41
N ASP A 142 -25.11 1.33 -3.71
CA ASP A 142 -25.85 0.18 -3.16
C ASP A 142 -25.58 0.01 -1.65
N PRO A 143 -26.44 0.55 -0.77
CA PRO A 143 -26.36 0.30 0.67
C PRO A 143 -26.53 -1.18 1.05
N GLU A 144 -27.30 -1.95 0.27
CA GLU A 144 -27.46 -3.40 0.48
C GLU A 144 -26.16 -4.14 0.17
N PHE A 145 -25.35 -3.67 -0.78
CA PHE A 145 -23.99 -4.20 -1.00
C PHE A 145 -23.13 -4.05 0.25
N VAL A 146 -23.20 -2.90 0.93
CA VAL A 146 -22.50 -2.69 2.21
C VAL A 146 -23.03 -3.63 3.29
N ALA A 147 -24.34 -3.83 3.38
CA ALA A 147 -24.95 -4.77 4.32
C ALA A 147 -24.48 -6.21 4.07
N ARG A 148 -24.49 -6.67 2.81
CA ARG A 148 -23.97 -8.00 2.41
C ARG A 148 -22.50 -8.16 2.74
N MET A 149 -21.67 -7.14 2.46
CA MET A 149 -20.24 -7.18 2.82
C MET A 149 -20.04 -7.30 4.34
N ARG A 150 -20.80 -6.53 5.14
CA ARG A 150 -20.73 -6.61 6.60
C ARG A 150 -21.17 -7.98 7.12
N ALA A 151 -22.25 -8.54 6.57
CA ALA A 151 -22.72 -9.87 6.92
C ALA A 151 -21.72 -10.98 6.58
N ALA A 152 -20.99 -10.84 5.46
CA ALA A 152 -19.95 -11.76 5.04
C ALA A 152 -18.60 -11.55 5.76
N THR A 153 -18.47 -10.48 6.57
CA THR A 153 -17.20 -10.16 7.24
C THR A 153 -16.95 -11.19 8.35
N PRO A 154 -15.78 -11.87 8.37
CA PRO A 154 -15.42 -12.79 9.44
C PRO A 154 -15.40 -12.10 10.81
N SER A 155 -15.48 -12.89 11.88
CA SER A 155 -15.37 -12.36 13.24
C SER A 155 -14.07 -11.57 13.43
N GLN A 156 -14.06 -10.61 14.35
CA GLN A 156 -12.85 -9.83 14.67
C GLN A 156 -11.66 -10.72 15.08
N GLN A 157 -11.94 -11.82 15.79
CA GLN A 157 -10.90 -12.79 16.17
C GLN A 157 -10.31 -13.48 14.94
N GLU A 158 -11.15 -13.90 13.99
CA GLU A 158 -10.70 -14.54 12.76
C GLU A 158 -9.93 -13.56 11.86
N LEU A 159 -10.40 -12.32 11.74
CA LEU A 159 -9.66 -11.27 11.02
C LEU A 159 -8.29 -11.00 11.66
N ALA A 160 -8.22 -10.97 12.99
CA ALA A 160 -6.96 -10.79 13.72
C ALA A 160 -6.01 -11.97 13.46
N ARG A 161 -6.51 -13.21 13.50
CA ARG A 161 -5.74 -14.42 13.19
C ARG A 161 -5.19 -14.38 11.77
N ARG A 162 -6.05 -14.17 10.76
CA ARG A 162 -5.64 -14.07 9.35
C ARG A 162 -4.63 -12.95 9.12
N SER A 163 -4.83 -11.81 9.77
CA SER A 163 -3.89 -10.69 9.68
C SER A 163 -2.53 -11.01 10.30
N ALA A 164 -2.50 -11.74 11.41
CA ALA A 164 -1.26 -12.19 12.04
C ALA A 164 -0.54 -13.23 11.16
N GLU A 165 -1.26 -14.20 10.61
CA GLU A 165 -0.73 -15.21 9.69
C GLU A 165 -0.12 -14.59 8.43
N ALA A 166 -0.84 -13.66 7.78
CA ALA A 166 -0.34 -12.96 6.60
C ALA A 166 0.95 -12.16 6.86
N ARG A 167 1.20 -11.83 8.13
CA ARG A 167 2.31 -10.99 8.59
C ARG A 167 3.48 -11.77 9.18
N ALA A 168 3.25 -13.00 9.63
CA ALA A 168 4.21 -13.80 10.40
C ALA A 168 5.60 -13.90 9.72
N GLY A 169 5.66 -14.00 8.39
CA GLY A 169 6.92 -14.09 7.63
C GLY A 169 7.56 -12.75 7.22
N THR A 170 6.97 -11.61 7.58
CA THR A 170 7.43 -10.28 7.12
C THR A 170 7.56 -9.24 8.24
N ASP A 171 7.15 -9.59 9.46
CA ASP A 171 7.12 -8.67 10.60
C ASP A 171 8.51 -8.26 11.11
N ASP A 172 9.51 -9.09 10.85
CA ASP A 172 10.90 -8.84 11.19
C ASP A 172 11.61 -7.90 10.21
N LEU A 173 11.04 -7.68 9.01
CA LEU A 173 11.68 -6.88 7.97
C LEU A 173 11.91 -5.43 8.44
N PRO A 174 13.14 -4.88 8.28
CA PRO A 174 13.45 -3.51 8.69
C PRO A 174 12.50 -2.47 8.10
N ALA A 175 12.10 -2.64 6.83
CA ALA A 175 11.14 -1.75 6.17
C ALA A 175 9.76 -1.76 6.84
N VAL A 176 9.28 -2.93 7.29
CA VAL A 176 7.99 -3.07 8.00
C VAL A 176 8.07 -2.42 9.38
N ARG A 177 9.14 -2.67 10.12
CA ARG A 177 9.38 -2.04 11.43
C ARG A 177 9.46 -0.52 11.32
N ALA A 178 10.20 -0.01 10.32
CA ALA A 178 10.31 1.43 10.07
C ALA A 178 8.97 2.06 9.69
N ALA A 179 8.18 1.41 8.82
CA ALA A 179 6.85 1.88 8.44
C ALA A 179 5.89 1.93 9.64
N ARG A 180 5.92 0.90 10.50
CA ARG A 180 5.13 0.87 11.75
C ARG A 180 5.55 1.97 12.72
N ALA A 181 6.85 2.16 12.94
CA ALA A 181 7.37 3.22 13.79
C ALA A 181 6.95 4.60 13.26
N ALA A 182 7.01 4.83 11.95
CA ALA A 182 6.56 6.07 11.33
C ALA A 182 5.04 6.27 11.48
N GLY A 183 4.24 5.21 11.31
CA GLY A 183 2.80 5.24 11.56
C GLY A 183 2.47 5.58 13.00
N ALA A 184 3.12 4.92 13.95
CA ALA A 184 2.97 5.16 15.38
C ALA A 184 3.34 6.60 15.75
N ARG A 185 4.43 7.15 15.21
CA ARG A 185 4.80 8.56 15.44
C ARG A 185 3.70 9.53 14.99
N ARG A 186 2.99 9.23 13.90
CA ARG A 186 1.89 10.06 13.40
C ARG A 186 0.61 9.92 14.23
N SER A 187 0.25 8.69 14.65
CA SER A 187 -1.05 8.44 15.28
C SER A 187 -1.04 8.51 16.82
N LEU A 188 0.07 8.19 17.47
CA LEU A 188 0.15 8.12 18.93
C LEU A 188 -0.11 9.45 19.64
N PRO A 189 0.36 10.62 19.15
CA PRO A 189 0.05 11.89 19.81
C PRO A 189 -1.45 12.17 19.87
N ALA A 190 -2.16 12.06 18.74
CA ALA A 190 -3.60 12.25 18.67
C ALA A 190 -4.36 11.24 19.54
N ALA A 191 -3.94 9.96 19.54
CA ALA A 191 -4.55 8.93 20.38
C ALA A 191 -4.33 9.18 21.89
N ARG A 192 -3.14 9.65 22.28
CA ARG A 192 -2.83 10.04 23.67
C ARG A 192 -3.67 11.24 24.09
N GLN A 193 -3.78 12.26 23.23
CA GLN A 193 -4.60 13.44 23.48
C GLN A 193 -6.08 13.07 23.64
N ALA A 194 -6.64 12.28 22.72
CA ALA A 194 -8.02 11.81 22.78
C ALA A 194 -8.29 11.00 24.06
N ARG A 195 -7.35 10.14 24.46
CA ARG A 195 -7.45 9.39 25.73
C ARG A 195 -7.40 10.32 26.94
N GLY A 196 -6.55 11.34 26.93
CA GLY A 196 -6.51 12.37 27.97
C GLY A 196 -7.83 13.10 28.09
N ALA A 197 -8.33 13.65 26.98
CA ALA A 197 -9.63 14.34 26.92
C ALA A 197 -10.80 13.45 27.39
N ALA A 198 -10.80 12.17 27.04
CA ALA A 198 -11.83 11.23 27.53
C ALA A 198 -11.76 11.00 29.05
N LEU A 199 -10.56 11.05 29.66
CA LEU A 199 -10.42 10.96 31.11
C LEU A 199 -10.85 12.26 31.79
N GLU A 200 -10.49 13.41 31.23
CA GLU A 200 -10.96 14.72 31.72
C GLU A 200 -12.50 14.80 31.69
N ALA A 201 -13.12 14.42 30.57
CA ALA A 201 -14.58 14.40 30.45
C ALA A 201 -15.26 13.51 31.51
N LYS A 202 -14.65 12.37 31.85
CA LYS A 202 -15.14 11.50 32.93
C LYS A 202 -15.02 12.15 34.30
N ALA A 203 -13.89 12.82 34.59
CA ALA A 203 -13.71 13.56 35.83
C ALA A 203 -14.76 14.69 35.97
N HIS A 204 -15.00 15.44 34.90
CA HIS A 204 -16.03 16.48 34.86
C HIS A 204 -17.44 15.92 35.09
N THR A 205 -17.78 14.80 34.44
CA THR A 205 -19.09 14.14 34.64
C THR A 205 -19.27 13.67 36.09
N ALA A 206 -18.17 13.30 36.76
CA ALA A 206 -18.16 12.94 38.17
C ALA A 206 -18.11 14.16 39.13
N GLY A 207 -18.18 15.38 38.60
CA GLY A 207 -18.23 16.62 39.39
C GLY A 207 -16.87 17.18 39.81
N PHE A 208 -15.78 16.73 39.19
CA PHE A 208 -14.44 17.26 39.45
C PHE A 208 -14.01 18.27 38.38
N GLU A 209 -13.16 19.22 38.77
CA GLU A 209 -12.62 20.26 37.86
C GLU A 209 -11.64 19.69 36.83
N SER A 210 -10.91 18.64 37.18
CA SER A 210 -9.98 17.96 36.27
C SER A 210 -9.71 16.55 36.77
N MET A 211 -9.07 15.73 35.93
CA MET A 211 -8.61 14.41 36.33
C MET A 211 -7.60 14.50 37.48
N ALA A 212 -6.72 15.51 37.49
CA ALA A 212 -5.77 15.73 38.59
C ALA A 212 -6.49 16.06 39.91
N ALA A 213 -7.46 16.97 39.88
CA ALA A 213 -8.29 17.32 41.05
C ALA A 213 -9.08 16.11 41.56
N ALA A 214 -9.62 15.29 40.66
CA ALA A 214 -10.32 14.06 41.01
C ALA A 214 -9.41 13.06 41.75
N ILE A 215 -8.17 12.89 41.29
CA ILE A 215 -7.19 12.00 41.93
C ILE A 215 -6.80 12.50 43.32
N ASP A 216 -6.61 13.81 43.47
CA ASP A 216 -6.22 14.40 44.75
C ASP A 216 -7.36 14.37 45.78
N ALA A 217 -8.56 14.80 45.38
CA ALA A 217 -9.76 14.76 46.23
C ALA A 217 -10.10 13.34 46.71
N THR A 218 -9.74 12.31 45.93
CA THR A 218 -9.97 10.90 46.29
C THR A 218 -8.74 10.20 46.86
N ARG A 219 -7.64 10.91 47.13
CA ARG A 219 -6.35 10.31 47.55
C ARG A 219 -6.47 9.41 48.78
N HIS A 220 -7.31 9.79 49.74
CA HIS A 220 -7.61 9.05 50.96
C HIS A 220 -8.39 7.75 50.72
N LEU A 221 -9.03 7.59 49.56
CA LEU A 221 -9.79 6.39 49.20
C LEU A 221 -8.88 5.30 48.61
N PRO A 222 -9.19 4.02 48.84
CA PRO A 222 -8.61 2.91 48.08
C PRO A 222 -8.83 3.09 46.58
N SER A 223 -7.88 2.66 45.73
CA SER A 223 -7.92 2.94 44.29
C SER A 223 -9.18 2.43 43.58
N ARG A 224 -9.80 1.34 44.05
CA ARG A 224 -11.08 0.85 43.50
C ARG A 224 -12.24 1.79 43.82
N ALA A 225 -12.33 2.28 45.06
CA ALA A 225 -13.38 3.21 45.47
C ALA A 225 -13.24 4.57 44.74
N ALA A 226 -12.00 5.08 44.63
CA ALA A 226 -11.71 6.26 43.82
C ALA A 226 -12.09 6.05 42.34
N ALA A 227 -11.75 4.90 41.76
CA ALA A 227 -12.08 4.59 40.37
C ALA A 227 -13.58 4.54 40.11
N THR A 228 -14.35 3.91 41.01
CA THR A 228 -15.82 3.91 40.96
C THR A 228 -16.37 5.32 41.05
N ARG A 229 -15.86 6.14 41.97
CA ARG A 229 -16.30 7.54 42.15
C ARG A 229 -16.03 8.41 40.91
N ILE A 230 -14.91 8.20 40.22
CA ILE A 230 -14.49 8.99 39.05
C ILE A 230 -15.04 8.41 37.72
N GLY A 231 -15.52 7.16 37.71
CA GLY A 231 -15.97 6.49 36.49
C GLY A 231 -14.84 5.99 35.58
N VAL A 232 -13.67 5.70 36.16
CA VAL A 232 -12.47 5.21 35.44
C VAL A 232 -12.03 3.83 35.96
N GLY A 233 -11.01 3.24 35.34
CA GLY A 233 -10.43 1.98 35.82
C GLY A 233 -9.46 2.19 37.01
N ALA A 234 -9.41 1.23 37.94
CA ALA A 234 -8.52 1.29 39.10
C ALA A 234 -7.03 1.37 38.75
N SER A 235 -6.62 0.76 37.63
CA SER A 235 -5.25 0.86 37.11
C SER A 235 -4.90 2.27 36.64
N THR A 236 -5.86 3.01 36.10
CA THR A 236 -5.69 4.42 35.73
C THR A 236 -5.42 5.28 36.97
N VAL A 237 -6.22 5.10 38.03
CA VAL A 237 -6.03 5.83 39.31
C VAL A 237 -4.65 5.55 39.91
N LYS A 238 -4.23 4.27 39.97
CA LYS A 238 -2.91 3.89 40.48
C LYS A 238 -1.78 4.58 39.70
N ARG A 239 -1.86 4.57 38.38
CA ARG A 239 -0.85 5.19 37.50
C ARG A 239 -0.74 6.69 37.74
N TRP A 240 -1.86 7.38 37.87
CA TRP A 240 -1.87 8.82 38.15
C TRP A 240 -1.24 9.14 39.50
N ARG A 241 -1.58 8.41 40.57
CA ARG A 241 -0.98 8.62 41.89
C ARG A 241 0.54 8.39 41.90
N GLN A 242 1.02 7.40 41.14
CA GLN A 242 2.47 7.16 41.00
C GLN A 242 3.18 8.31 40.31
N LEU A 243 2.57 8.89 39.27
CA LEU A 243 3.13 10.04 38.56
C LEU A 243 3.13 11.31 39.42
N SER A 244 2.08 11.52 40.23
CA SER A 244 1.95 12.69 41.12
C SER A 244 2.72 12.58 42.43
N GLY A 245 3.29 11.41 42.76
CA GLY A 245 4.11 11.20 43.96
C GLY A 245 5.62 11.20 43.71
N HIS A 246 6.05 11.47 42.48
CA HIS A 246 7.46 11.57 42.06
C HIS A 246 7.83 12.96 41.52
N GLY A 247 7.00 13.96 41.78
CA GLY A 247 7.30 15.38 41.61
C GLY A 247 7.14 16.08 42.95
#